data_AF-A0A242JVT1-F1
#
_entry.id   AF-A0A242JVT1-F1
#
_cell.length_a   1.000
_cell.length_b   1.000
_cell.length_c   1.000
_cell.angle_alpha   90.00
_cell.angle_beta   90.00
_cell.angle_gamma   90.00
#
_symmetry.space_group_name_H-M   'P 1'
#
loop_
_entity.id
_entity.type
_entity.pdbx_description
1 polymer ?
#
loop_
_entity_poly.entity_id
_entity_poly.type
_entity_poly.pdbx_seq_one_letter_code
_entity_poly.pdbx_strand_id
1 'polypeptide(L)'
;MKKYIGSLKEKTPNLLTEELLTAHVSHLQYLEQTGVLLLCGPLKDSDQAFQLLQAESLLEAQLLFFSDPFIQNGYYRNCTIHELIEANPSNHFLLSDSTVTNHL
;
A
#
# COMPACT_ATOMS: atom_id res chain seq x y z
N MET A 1 -15.70 1.53 -3.04
CA MET A 1 -14.49 0.91 -2.46
C MET A 1 -13.70 1.95 -1.67
N LYS A 2 -13.13 1.51 -0.54
CA LYS A 2 -12.26 2.31 0.31
C LYS A 2 -10.83 2.21 -0.19
N LYS A 3 -9.97 3.17 0.17
CA LYS A 3 -8.56 3.21 -0.20
C LYS A 3 -7.71 2.85 1.01
N TYR A 4 -6.68 2.04 0.82
CA TYR A 4 -5.77 1.64 1.87
C TYR A 4 -4.33 1.83 1.41
N ILE A 5 -3.53 2.46 2.26
CA ILE A 5 -2.10 2.64 2.03
C ILE A 5 -1.31 1.66 2.89
N GLY A 6 -0.44 0.89 2.25
CA GLY A 6 0.56 0.05 2.90
C GLY A 6 1.92 0.72 2.81
N SER A 7 2.53 1.05 3.94
CA SER A 7 3.91 1.54 4.00
C SER A 7 4.84 0.37 4.30
N LEU A 8 5.83 0.18 3.43
CA LEU A 8 6.77 -0.94 3.45
C LEU A 8 8.16 -0.43 3.85
N LYS A 9 8.73 -0.97 4.92
CA LYS A 9 9.99 -0.50 5.51
C LYS A 9 10.90 -1.65 5.87
N GLU A 10 12.14 -1.32 6.23
CA GLU A 10 13.16 -2.27 6.70
C GLU A 10 13.42 -3.35 5.66
N LYS A 11 13.86 -2.89 4.49
CA LYS A 11 14.17 -3.74 3.34
C LYS A 11 15.30 -4.71 3.70
N THR A 12 15.20 -5.95 3.23
CA THR A 12 16.22 -7.00 3.40
C THR A 12 16.80 -7.37 2.02
N PRO A 13 17.75 -6.58 1.45
CA PRO A 13 18.23 -6.76 0.09
C PRO A 13 18.79 -8.15 -0.22
N ASN A 14 19.37 -8.82 0.77
CA ASN A 14 19.96 -10.16 0.62
C ASN A 14 18.93 -11.26 0.30
N LEU A 15 17.64 -10.99 0.48
CA LEU A 15 16.55 -11.91 0.11
C LEU A 15 16.09 -11.71 -1.34
N LEU A 16 16.54 -10.66 -2.04
CA LEU A 16 16.11 -10.39 -3.40
C LEU A 16 16.69 -11.44 -4.36
N THR A 17 15.80 -12.21 -4.98
CA THR A 17 16.11 -13.10 -6.10
C THR A 17 15.30 -12.69 -7.32
N GLU A 18 15.71 -13.13 -8.51
CA GLU A 18 14.95 -12.91 -9.76
C GLU A 18 13.55 -13.53 -9.68
N GLU A 19 13.44 -14.72 -9.07
CA GLU A 19 12.17 -15.41 -8.84
C GLU A 19 11.25 -14.58 -7.94
N LEU A 20 11.76 -14.08 -6.80
CA LEU A 20 10.99 -13.26 -5.87
C LEU A 20 10.54 -11.95 -6.52
N LEU A 21 11.43 -11.29 -7.27
CA LEU A 21 11.09 -10.08 -8.02
C LEU A 21 10.00 -10.35 -9.06
N THR A 22 10.12 -11.44 -9.82
CA THR A 22 9.14 -11.81 -10.85
C THR A 22 7.78 -12.13 -10.25
N ALA A 23 7.75 -12.85 -9.13
CA ALA A 23 6.52 -13.13 -8.39
C ALA A 23 5.86 -11.83 -7.90
N HIS A 24 6.64 -10.91 -7.31
CA HIS A 24 6.15 -9.60 -6.87
C HIS A 24 5.54 -8.79 -8.03
N VAL A 25 6.25 -8.70 -9.17
CA VAL A 25 5.74 -8.01 -10.35
C VAL A 25 4.46 -8.67 -10.89
N SER A 26 4.39 -9.99 -10.89
CA SER A 26 3.18 -10.72 -11.34
C SER A 26 1.97 -10.43 -10.44
N HIS A 27 2.21 -10.35 -9.13
CA HIS A 27 1.19 -9.94 -8.16
C HIS A 27 0.69 -8.50 -8.45
N LEU A 28 1.60 -7.54 -8.66
CA LEU A 28 1.21 -6.16 -8.99
C LEU A 28 0.42 -6.07 -10.31
N GLN A 29 0.82 -6.82 -11.34
CA GLN A 29 0.10 -6.89 -12.61
C GLN A 29 -1.32 -7.42 -12.45
N TYR A 30 -1.51 -8.45 -11.62
CA TYR A 30 -2.83 -8.97 -11.29
C TYR A 30 -3.71 -7.92 -10.57
N LEU A 31 -3.15 -7.21 -9.59
CA LEU A 31 -3.87 -6.15 -8.90
C LEU A 31 -4.24 -4.98 -9.83
N GLU A 32 -3.36 -4.60 -10.75
CA GLU A 32 -3.63 -3.59 -11.77
C GLU A 32 -4.78 -4.04 -12.70
N GLN A 33 -4.70 -5.26 -13.22
CA GLN A 33 -5.71 -5.81 -14.15
C GLN A 33 -7.10 -5.93 -13.52
N THR A 34 -7.16 -6.17 -12.22
CA THR A 34 -8.42 -6.24 -11.45
C THR A 34 -8.88 -4.86 -10.94
N GLY A 35 -8.10 -3.81 -11.22
CA GLY A 35 -8.35 -2.45 -10.76
C GLY A 35 -8.06 -2.23 -9.28
N VAL A 36 -7.57 -3.23 -8.54
CA VAL A 36 -7.30 -3.13 -7.10
C VAL A 36 -6.13 -2.20 -6.81
N LEU A 37 -5.09 -2.19 -7.66
CA LEU A 37 -3.94 -1.30 -7.50
C LEU A 37 -4.26 0.10 -8.02
N LEU A 38 -4.04 1.13 -7.19
CA LEU A 38 -4.19 2.53 -7.57
C LEU A 38 -2.84 3.21 -7.82
N LEU A 39 -1.84 2.89 -7.00
CA LEU A 39 -0.48 3.42 -7.10
C LEU A 39 0.48 2.55 -6.30
N CYS A 40 1.70 2.35 -6.76
CA CYS A 40 2.77 1.78 -5.94
C CYS A 40 4.14 2.28 -6.37
N GLY A 41 5.11 2.15 -5.48
CA GLY A 41 6.51 2.31 -5.85
C GLY A 41 7.43 2.53 -4.66
N PRO A 42 8.75 2.42 -4.89
CA PRO A 42 9.74 2.88 -3.94
C PRO A 42 9.74 4.42 -3.87
N LEU A 43 10.08 4.94 -2.70
CA LEU A 43 10.41 6.35 -2.56
C LEU A 43 11.85 6.57 -3.04
N LYS A 44 12.10 7.64 -3.80
CA LYS A 44 13.41 7.88 -4.44
C LYS A 44 14.55 8.09 -3.43
N ASP A 45 14.22 8.75 -2.32
CA ASP A 45 15.21 9.23 -1.34
C ASP A 45 15.14 8.44 -0.01
N SER A 46 14.50 7.26 -0.01
CA SER A 46 14.50 6.35 1.14
C SER A 46 14.46 4.89 0.72
N ASP A 47 14.73 3.98 1.65
CA ASP A 47 14.64 2.52 1.43
C ASP A 47 13.19 1.99 1.52
N GLN A 48 12.22 2.90 1.64
CA GLN A 48 10.81 2.58 1.84
C GLN A 48 10.09 2.50 0.50
N ALA A 49 8.99 1.75 0.50
CA ALA A 49 8.04 1.69 -0.59
C ALA A 49 6.62 1.82 -0.06
N PHE A 50 5.68 2.07 -0.97
CA PHE A 50 4.27 2.03 -0.62
C PHE A 50 3.44 1.39 -1.72
N GLN A 51 2.24 0.95 -1.35
CA GLN A 51 1.18 0.64 -2.30
C GLN A 51 -0.12 1.25 -1.78
N LEU A 52 -0.93 1.72 -2.72
CA LEU A 52 -2.26 2.24 -2.50
C LEU A 52 -3.23 1.30 -3.22
N LEU A 53 -4.03 0.58 -2.45
CA LEU A 53 -4.98 -0.42 -2.94
C LEU A 53 -6.40 0.03 -2.64
N GLN A 54 -7.36 -0.44 -3.44
CA GLN A 54 -8.77 -0.32 -3.13
C GLN A 54 -9.36 -1.66 -2.66
N ALA A 55 -10.16 -1.61 -1.59
CA ALA A 55 -10.80 -2.77 -0.99
C ALA A 55 -12.09 -2.36 -0.26
N GLU A 56 -12.97 -3.31 0.04
CA GLU A 56 -14.22 -3.10 0.77
C GLU A 56 -14.01 -2.99 2.29
N SER A 57 -12.94 -3.59 2.82
CA SER A 57 -12.65 -3.61 4.26
C SER A 57 -11.16 -3.66 4.58
N LEU A 58 -10.81 -3.32 5.83
CA LEU A 58 -9.43 -3.42 6.31
C LEU A 58 -8.92 -4.86 6.25
N LEU A 59 -9.79 -5.83 6.55
CA LEU A 59 -9.43 -7.25 6.49
C LEU A 59 -9.08 -7.66 5.05
N GLU A 60 -9.89 -7.27 4.07
CA GLU A 60 -9.60 -7.55 2.67
C GLU A 60 -8.31 -6.85 2.21
N ALA A 61 -8.12 -5.57 2.57
CA ALA A 61 -6.89 -4.86 2.28
C ALA A 61 -5.67 -5.61 2.86
N GLN A 62 -5.75 -6.04 4.12
CA GLN A 62 -4.70 -6.83 4.77
C GLN A 62 -4.40 -8.11 4.00
N LEU A 63 -5.42 -8.86 3.57
CA LEU A 63 -5.24 -10.06 2.77
C LEU A 63 -4.53 -9.77 1.44
N LEU A 64 -4.89 -8.66 0.77
CA LEU A 64 -4.24 -8.22 -0.47
C LEU A 64 -2.78 -7.86 -0.24
N PHE A 65 -2.47 -7.00 0.74
CA PHE A 65 -1.09 -6.63 1.08
C PHE A 65 -0.26 -7.85 1.50
N PHE A 66 -0.77 -8.71 2.39
CA PHE A 66 -0.07 -9.92 2.83
C PHE A 66 -0.03 -11.03 1.78
N SER A 67 -0.62 -10.84 0.59
CA SER A 67 -0.43 -11.71 -0.57
C SER A 67 0.73 -11.28 -1.48
N ASP A 68 1.31 -10.11 -1.25
CA ASP A 68 2.51 -9.67 -1.97
C ASP A 68 3.71 -10.57 -1.60
N PRO A 69 4.37 -11.21 -2.58
CA PRO A 69 5.56 -12.02 -2.35
C PRO A 69 6.68 -11.32 -1.56
N PHE A 70 6.88 -10.00 -1.74
CA PHE A 70 7.85 -9.25 -0.95
C PHE A 70 7.48 -9.20 0.53
N ILE A 71 6.21 -9.10 0.88
CA ILE A 71 5.76 -9.08 2.27
C ILE A 71 5.79 -10.51 2.84
N GLN A 72 5.26 -11.49 2.10
CA GLN A 72 5.22 -12.89 2.54
C GLN A 72 6.61 -13.47 2.83
N ASN A 73 7.61 -13.12 2.02
CA ASN A 73 8.99 -13.59 2.17
C ASN A 73 9.84 -12.71 3.08
N GLY A 74 9.25 -11.71 3.74
CA GLY A 74 9.96 -10.83 4.68
C GLY A 74 11.00 -9.92 4.02
N TYR A 75 10.86 -9.65 2.71
CA TYR A 75 11.70 -8.68 2.01
C TYR A 75 11.55 -7.28 2.63
N TYR A 76 10.32 -6.91 3.00
CA TYR A 76 10.06 -5.81 3.93
C TYR A 76 9.66 -6.38 5.28
N ARG A 77 10.40 -6.06 6.33
CA ARG A 77 10.12 -6.57 7.68
C ARG A 77 8.95 -5.88 8.36
N ASN A 78 8.60 -4.69 7.88
CA ASN A 78 7.56 -3.87 8.45
C ASN A 78 6.59 -3.42 7.36
N CYS A 79 5.33 -3.77 7.52
CA CYS A 79 4.22 -3.34 6.69
C CYS A 79 3.12 -2.77 7.58
N THR A 80 2.84 -1.47 7.46
CA THR A 80 1.74 -0.82 8.17
C THR A 80 0.64 -0.44 7.18
N ILE A 81 -0.60 -0.83 7.49
CA ILE A 81 -1.75 -0.66 6.61
C ILE A 81 -2.77 0.25 7.28
N HIS A 82 -3.17 1.31 6.58
CA HIS A 82 -4.15 2.28 7.08
C HIS A 82 -5.21 2.58 6.02
N GLU A 83 -6.46 2.77 6.45
CA GLU A 83 -7.51 3.34 5.59
C GLU A 83 -7.17 4.80 5.30
N LEU A 84 -7.19 5.19 4.02
CA LEU A 84 -6.98 6.54 3.56
C LEU A 84 -8.33 7.24 3.41
N ILE A 85 -8.53 8.30 4.19
CA ILE A 85 -9.58 9.29 3.93
C ILE A 85 -9.06 10.24 2.84
N GLU A 86 -9.53 10.07 1.61
CA GLU A 86 -9.05 10.85 0.48
C GLU A 86 -9.56 12.29 0.54
N ALA A 87 -8.64 13.25 0.71
CA ALA A 87 -8.91 14.67 0.53
C ALA A 87 -8.90 15.04 -0.96
N ASN A 88 -9.95 15.71 -1.43
CA ASN A 88 -10.08 16.13 -2.82
C ASN A 88 -11.03 17.35 -2.95
N PRO A 89 -11.18 17.96 -4.14
CA PRO A 89 -12.06 19.12 -4.29
C PRO A 89 -13.52 18.89 -3.88
N SER A 90 -14.06 17.68 -4.04
CA SER A 90 -15.48 17.39 -3.74
C SER A 90 -15.80 17.41 -2.24
N ASN A 91 -14.80 17.15 -1.39
CA ASN A 91 -14.94 17.24 0.07
C ASN A 91 -14.18 18.43 0.67
N HIS A 92 -13.92 19.47 -0.15
CA HIS A 92 -13.17 20.67 0.26
C HIS A 92 -11.85 20.34 0.96
N PHE A 93 -11.16 19.29 0.49
CA PHE A 93 -9.92 18.80 1.09
C PHE A 93 -10.03 18.53 2.61
N LEU A 94 -11.17 17.99 3.06
CA LEU A 94 -11.46 17.65 4.45
C LEU A 94 -11.45 18.84 5.44
N LEU A 95 -11.63 20.07 4.95
CA LEU A 95 -11.60 21.29 5.77
C LEU A 95 -12.56 21.28 6.98
N SER A 96 -13.66 20.54 6.89
CA SER A 96 -14.67 20.44 7.95
C SER A 96 -14.73 19.05 8.60
N ASP A 97 -13.80 18.16 8.25
CA ASP A 97 -13.75 16.81 8.82
C ASP A 97 -13.14 16.85 10.22
N SER A 98 -13.78 16.21 11.20
CA SER A 98 -13.30 16.18 12.58
C SER A 98 -11.98 15.42 12.73
N THR A 99 -11.68 14.46 11.86
CA THR A 99 -10.39 13.76 11.86
C THR A 99 -9.21 14.68 11.58
N VAL A 100 -9.44 15.81 10.89
CA VAL A 100 -8.43 16.83 10.60
C VAL A 100 -8.54 18.02 11.56
N THR A 101 -9.76 18.44 11.88
CA THR A 101 -10.01 19.68 12.63
C THR A 101 -9.95 19.54 14.16
N ASN A 102 -10.00 18.32 14.72
CA ASN A 102 -9.87 18.09 16.17
C ASN A 102 -8.48 18.43 16.76
N HIS A 103 -7.53 18.85 15.93
CA HIS A 103 -6.17 19.23 16.31
C HIS A 103 -5.92 20.75 16.31
N LEU A 104 -6.97 21.56 16.08
CA LEU A 104 -6.98 23.02 16.20
C LEU A 104 -7.48 23.46 17.58
#